data_AF-A0A350J7U7-F1
#
_entry.id   AF-A0A350J7U7-F1
#
_cell.length_a   1.000
_cell.length_b   1.000
_cell.length_c   1.000
_cell.angle_alpha   90.00
_cell.angle_beta   90.00
_cell.angle_gamma   90.00
#
_symmetry.space_group_name_H-M   'P 1'
#
loop_
_entity.id
_entity.type
_entity.pdbx_description
1 polymer ?
#
loop_
_entity_poly.entity_id
_entity_poly.type
_entity_poly.pdbx_seq_one_letter_code
_entity_poly.pdbx_strand_id
1 'polypeptide(L)' 'MDKIAVLIPCYNESKTIGKVVSDFKAALPEAVIYVYDNNSTDGTDKIAREAGAVVRYEYMQG' A
#
# COMPACT_ATOMS: atom_id res chain seq x y z
N MET A 1 18.15 8.68 -1.08
CA MET A 1 16.97 9.56 -1.25
C MET A 1 16.09 8.89 -2.28
N ASP A 2 14.89 8.47 -1.91
CA ASP A 2 13.96 7.86 -2.86
C ASP A 2 13.56 8.92 -3.88
N LYS A 3 13.70 8.63 -5.18
CA LYS A 3 13.40 9.60 -6.25
C LYS A 3 11.90 9.75 -6.50
N ILE A 4 11.13 8.68 -6.25
CA ILE A 4 9.70 8.60 -6.53
C ILE A 4 9.04 7.83 -5.38
N ALA A 5 7.94 8.37 -4.87
CA ALA A 5 7.08 7.70 -3.90
C ALA A 5 5.65 7.60 -4.46
N VAL A 6 5.04 6.42 -4.32
CA VAL A 6 3.62 6.20 -4.63
C VAL A 6 2.87 6.09 -3.31
N LEU A 7 1.82 6.88 -3.13
CA LEU A 7 1.00 6.92 -1.92
C LEU A 7 -0.37 6.32 -2.24
N ILE A 8 -0.74 5.22 -1.57
CA ILE A 8 -2.00 4.51 -1.81
C ILE A 8 -2.79 4.49 -0.50
N PRO A 9 -3.87 5.29 -0.36
CA PRO A 9 -4.80 5.14 0.74
C PRO A 9 -5.65 3.88 0.54
N CYS A 10 -5.89 3.13 1.62
CA CYS A 10 -6.71 1.91 1.58
C CYS A 10 -7.64 1.80 2.79
N TYR A 11 -8.83 1.27 2.55
CA TYR A 11 -9.77 0.82 3.58
C TYR A 11 -10.50 -0.43 3.10
N ASN A 12 -10.22 -1.58 3.70
CA ASN A 12 -10.79 -2.89 3.36
C ASN A 12 -10.63 -3.27 1.86
N GLU A 13 -9.40 -3.19 1.36
CA GLU A 13 -9.01 -3.48 -0.02
C GLU A 13 -8.23 -4.81 -0.17
N SER A 14 -8.46 -5.79 0.72
CA SER A 14 -7.72 -7.07 0.73
C SER A 14 -7.72 -7.81 -0.61
N LYS A 15 -8.78 -7.65 -1.41
CA LYS A 15 -8.93 -8.32 -2.71
C LYS A 15 -8.09 -7.72 -3.83
N THR A 16 -7.66 -6.46 -3.70
CA THR A 16 -7.10 -5.67 -4.81
C THR A 16 -5.69 -5.17 -4.49
N ILE A 17 -5.38 -4.87 -3.22
CA ILE A 17 -4.17 -4.15 -2.83
C ILE A 17 -2.88 -4.85 -3.25
N GLY A 18 -2.83 -6.19 -3.17
CA GLY A 18 -1.66 -6.96 -3.60
C GLY A 18 -1.32 -6.76 -5.08
N LYS A 19 -2.34 -6.72 -5.94
CA LYS A 19 -2.17 -6.46 -7.38
C LYS A 19 -1.72 -5.02 -7.62
N VAL A 20 -2.34 -4.04 -6.96
CA VAL A 20 -1.98 -2.63 -7.10
C VAL A 20 -0.50 -2.40 -6.76
N VAL A 21 -0.03 -2.93 -5.63
CA VAL A 21 1.39 -2.80 -5.23
C VAL A 21 2.31 -3.47 -6.26
N SER A 22 1.95 -4.66 -6.75
CA SER A 22 2.76 -5.42 -7.70
C SER A 22 2.86 -4.71 -9.06
N ASP A 23 1.76 -4.16 -9.56
CA ASP A 23 1.72 -3.44 -10.83
C ASP A 23 2.53 -2.14 -10.76
N PHE A 24 2.45 -1.38 -9.67
CA PHE A 24 3.26 -0.17 -9.51
C PHE A 24 4.76 -0.49 -9.42
N LYS A 25 5.15 -1.58 -8.76
CA LYS A 25 6.55 -2.00 -8.75
C LYS A 25 7.05 -2.40 -10.13
N ALA A 26 6.21 -3.05 -10.94
CA ALA A 26 6.56 -3.39 -12.31
C ALA A 26 6.69 -2.16 -13.21
N ALA A 27 5.77 -1.20 -13.07
CA ALA A 27 5.75 0.02 -13.88
C ALA A 27 6.78 1.06 -13.44
N LEU A 28 7.09 1.14 -12.14
CA LEU A 28 8.01 2.09 -11.54
C LEU A 28 9.01 1.36 -10.61
N PRO A 29 10.01 0.66 -11.16
CA PRO A 29 10.94 -0.16 -10.36
C PRO A 29 11.76 0.63 -9.33
N GLU A 30 11.97 1.93 -9.54
CA GLU A 30 12.69 2.81 -8.61
C GLU A 30 11.79 3.46 -7.54
N ALA A 31 10.46 3.26 -7.60
CA ALA A 31 9.55 3.89 -6.67
C ALA A 31 9.41 3.09 -5.36
N VAL A 32 9.31 3.82 -4.25
CA VAL A 32 8.88 3.24 -2.98
C VAL A 32 7.36 3.36 -2.89
N ILE A 33 6.70 2.22 -2.68
CA ILE A 33 5.24 2.15 -2.56
C ILE A 33 4.86 2.23 -1.09
N TYR A 34 4.14 3.28 -0.72
CA TYR A 34 3.58 3.48 0.60
C TYR A 34 2.07 3.20 0.55
N VAL A 35 1.61 2.30 1.41
CA VAL A 35 0.18 2.04 1.61
C VAL A 35 -0.22 2.64 2.95
N TYR A 36 -1.25 3.47 2.94
CA TYR A 36 -1.82 4.11 4.12
C TYR A 36 -3.12 3.39 4.47
N ASP A 37 -3.04 2.50 5.45
CA ASP A 37 -4.16 1.72 5.94
C ASP A 37 -5.02 2.54 6.91
N ASN A 38 -6.28 2.77 6.53
CA ASN A 38 -7.24 3.58 7.27
C ASN A 38 -8.20 2.71 8.09
N ASN A 39 -7.67 2.01 9.09
CA ASN A 39 -8.41 1.09 9.96
C ASN A 39 -9.07 -0.09 9.22
N SER A 40 -8.36 -0.75 8.29
CA SER A 40 -8.89 -1.96 7.67
C SER A 40 -9.01 -3.11 8.70
N THR A 41 -10.00 -3.97 8.49
CA THR A 41 -10.26 -5.15 9.34
C THR A 41 -10.21 -6.46 8.56
N ASP A 42 -9.88 -6.40 7.27
CA ASP A 42 -9.92 -7.52 6.33
C ASP A 42 -8.54 -8.07 5.95
N GLY A 43 -7.46 -7.60 6.59
CA GLY A 43 -6.09 -8.01 6.30
C GLY A 43 -5.43 -7.28 5.13
N THR A 44 -6.00 -6.17 4.65
CA THR A 44 -5.40 -5.26 3.65
C THR A 44 -3.93 -4.96 3.95
N ASP A 45 -3.61 -4.62 5.19
CA ASP A 45 -2.27 -4.24 5.63
C ASP A 45 -1.25 -5.39 5.46
N LYS A 46 -1.65 -6.61 5.82
CA LYS A 46 -0.82 -7.81 5.68
C LYS A 46 -0.52 -8.08 4.21
N ILE A 47 -1.54 -8.04 3.34
CA ILE A 47 -1.38 -8.29 1.90
C ILE A 47 -0.48 -7.23 1.26
N ALA A 48 -0.65 -5.96 1.65
CA ALA A 48 0.20 -4.87 1.18
C ALA A 48 1.68 -5.07 1.55
N ARG A 49 1.97 -5.49 2.80
CA ARG A 49 3.34 -5.81 3.24
C ARG A 49 3.92 -6.99 2.50
N GLU A 50 3.14 -8.05 2.28
CA GLU A 50 3.58 -9.24 1.56
C GLU A 50 3.90 -8.93 0.08
N ALA A 51 3.15 -8.03 -0.55
CA ALA A 51 3.47 -7.48 -1.87
C ALA A 51 4.69 -6.51 -1.84
N GLY A 52 5.17 -6.19 -0.64
CA GLY A 52 6.37 -5.40 -0.36
C GLY A 52 6.16 -3.89 -0.43
N ALA A 53 4.97 -3.41 -0.09
CA ALA A 53 4.75 -2.01 0.22
C ALA A 53 5.22 -1.68 1.66
N VAL A 54 5.55 -0.41 1.88
CA VAL A 54 5.72 0.15 3.23
C VAL A 54 4.33 0.56 3.72
N VAL A 55 3.83 -0.11 4.77
CA VAL A 55 2.52 0.21 5.33
C VAL A 55 2.64 1.24 6.45
N ARG A 56 1.82 2.29 6.37
CA ARG A 56 1.54 3.28 7.41
C ARG A 56 0.08 3.16 7.81
N TYR A 57 -0.22 3.55 9.05
CA TYR A 57 -1.57 3.50 9.60
C TYR A 57 -2.06 4.92 9.83
N GLU A 58 -3.26 5.20 9.34
CA GLU A 58 -3.96 6.46 9.60
C GLU A 58 -4.85 6.29 10.83
N TYR A 59 -4.51 7.01 11.90
CA TYR A 59 -5.21 6.90 13.19
C TYR A 59 -6.43 7.82 13.28
N MET A 60 -6.53 8.82 12.40
CA MET A 60 -7.71 9.66 12.26
C MET A 60 -8.48 9.22 11.02
N GLN A 61 -9.58 8.52 11.24
CA GLN A 61 -10.48 8.12 10.16
C GLN A 61 -11.25 9.36 9.69
N GLY A 62 -11.08 9.72 8.42
CA GLY A 62 -11.87 10.77 7.76
C GLY A 62 -13.32 10.37 7.57
#